data_AF-A0A392SNV2-F1
#
_entry.id   AF-A0A392SNV2-F1
#
_cell.length_a   1.000
_cell.length_b   1.000
_cell.length_c   1.000
_cell.angle_alpha   90.00
_cell.angle_beta   90.00
_cell.angle_gamma   90.00
#
_symmetry.space_group_name_H-M   'P 1'
#
loop_
_entity.id
_entity.type
_entity.pdbx_description
1 polymer ?
#
loop_
_entity_poly.entity_id
_entity_poly.type
_entity_poly.pdbx_seq_one_letter_code
_entity_poly.pdbx_strand_id
1 'polypeptide(L)'
;AGSRKPGLIQKLLKGNPKKIEIKGLTDDIIKEAAAKTEGFSGREIAKLMASVQAAVYGSKDCVLDQSLFREVIDYKVAEHQQRIKLAGADKARA
;
A
#
# COMPACT_ATOMS: atom_id res chain seq x y z
N ALA A 1 3.38 -37.42 -9.40
CA ALA A 1 4.12 -36.14 -9.30
C ALA A 1 4.12 -35.48 -10.68
N GLY A 2 3.33 -34.43 -10.89
CA GLY A 2 3.24 -33.75 -12.18
C GLY A 2 4.01 -32.44 -12.15
N SER A 3 5.20 -32.41 -12.74
CA SER A 3 5.98 -31.19 -12.94
C SER A 3 5.29 -30.32 -13.99
N ARG A 4 4.69 -29.20 -13.56
CA ARG A 4 4.11 -28.20 -14.47
C ARG A 4 5.26 -27.50 -15.20
N LYS A 5 5.29 -27.62 -16.54
CA LYS A 5 6.24 -26.90 -17.40
C LYS A 5 5.98 -25.39 -17.28
N PRO A 6 7.03 -24.56 -17.16
CA PRO A 6 6.87 -23.11 -17.08
C PRO A 6 6.28 -22.59 -18.39
N GLY A 7 5.06 -22.04 -18.34
CA GLY A 7 4.34 -21.52 -19.50
C GLY A 7 4.98 -20.25 -20.06
N LEU A 8 4.62 -19.89 -21.30
CA LEU A 8 5.12 -18.71 -22.02
C LEU A 8 4.97 -17.39 -21.22
N ILE A 9 3.93 -17.29 -20.38
CA ILE A 9 3.68 -16.15 -19.47
C ILE A 9 4.83 -15.97 -18.46
N GLN A 10 5.40 -17.06 -17.95
CA GLN A 10 6.51 -17.01 -17.01
C GLN A 10 7.81 -16.50 -17.67
N LYS A 11 7.96 -16.62 -18.99
CA LYS A 11 9.09 -16.04 -19.74
C LYS A 11 8.90 -14.55 -20.05
N LEU A 12 7.66 -14.06 -20.11
CA LEU A 12 7.38 -12.63 -20.34
C LEU A 12 7.51 -11.80 -19.05
N LEU A 13 7.35 -12.43 -17.89
CA LEU A 13 7.48 -11.83 -16.55
C LEU A 13 8.89 -12.00 -15.95
N LYS A 14 9.88 -12.42 -16.74
CA LYS A 14 11.24 -12.79 -16.30
C LYS A 14 12.19 -11.61 -16.05
N GLY A 15 11.66 -10.50 -15.53
CA GLY A 15 12.48 -9.44 -14.95
C GLY A 15 12.49 -9.61 -13.44
N ASN A 16 13.67 -9.52 -12.80
CA ASN A 16 13.68 -9.30 -11.36
C ASN A 16 13.09 -7.90 -11.12
N PRO A 17 12.05 -7.75 -10.28
CA PRO A 17 11.52 -6.44 -9.96
C PRO A 17 12.65 -5.59 -9.35
N LYS A 18 12.73 -4.32 -9.79
CA LYS A 18 13.74 -3.39 -9.27
C LYS A 18 13.60 -3.31 -7.76
N LYS A 19 14.69 -3.58 -7.02
CA LYS A 19 14.66 -3.51 -5.55
C LYS A 19 14.25 -2.11 -5.11
N ILE A 20 13.26 -2.04 -4.21
CA ILE A 20 12.86 -0.80 -3.56
C ILE A 20 13.97 -0.35 -2.62
N GLU A 21 14.46 0.87 -2.80
CA GLU A 21 15.39 1.52 -1.88
C GLU A 21 14.58 2.35 -0.86
N ILE A 22 14.86 2.22 0.43
CA ILE A 22 14.16 2.97 1.48
C ILE A 22 15.10 4.06 1.99
N LYS A 23 14.65 5.33 2.00
CA LYS A 23 15.46 6.48 2.43
C LYS A 23 14.72 7.33 3.46
N GLY A 24 15.39 7.64 4.57
CA GLY A 24 14.86 8.58 5.56
C GLY A 24 13.59 8.13 6.27
N LEU A 25 13.28 6.83 6.25
CA LEU A 25 12.15 6.24 6.97
C LEU A 25 12.59 5.87 8.40
N THR A 26 12.41 6.80 9.33
CA THR A 26 12.70 6.63 10.75
C THR A 26 11.53 6.02 11.50
N ASP A 27 11.80 5.46 12.69
CA ASP A 27 10.78 4.89 13.58
C ASP A 27 9.65 5.87 13.91
N ASP A 28 9.95 7.15 14.04
CA ASP A 28 8.94 8.17 14.36
C ASP A 28 7.92 8.35 13.23
N ILE A 29 8.35 8.21 11.97
CA ILE A 29 7.45 8.24 10.80
C ILE A 29 6.56 7.00 10.80
N ILE A 30 7.11 5.84 11.17
CA ILE A 30 6.34 4.60 11.27
C ILE A 30 5.30 4.70 12.39
N LYS A 31 5.66 5.28 13.55
CA LYS A 31 4.73 5.55 14.65
C LYS A 31 3.65 6.57 14.26
N GLU A 32 4.01 7.62 13.54
CA GLU A 32 3.07 8.61 12.98
C GLU A 32 2.03 7.90 12.08
N ALA A 33 2.49 7.07 11.15
CA ALA A 33 1.61 6.31 10.26
C ALA A 33 0.71 5.35 11.03
N ALA A 34 1.26 4.63 12.01
CA ALA A 34 0.49 3.73 12.87
C ALA A 34 -0.66 4.47 13.58
N ALA A 35 -0.38 5.65 14.15
CA ALA A 35 -1.38 6.49 14.80
C ALA A 35 -2.46 6.97 13.81
N LYS A 36 -2.07 7.39 12.60
CA LYS A 36 -3.03 7.81 11.55
C LYS A 36 -3.94 6.67 11.06
N THR A 37 -3.45 5.43 11.09
CA THR A 37 -4.20 4.24 10.65
C THR A 37 -5.00 3.56 11.76
N GLU A 38 -5.20 4.22 12.90
CA GLU A 38 -6.09 3.72 13.95
C GLU A 38 -7.50 3.46 13.39
N GLY A 39 -8.12 2.36 13.79
CA GLY A 39 -9.40 1.88 13.23
C GLY A 39 -9.30 1.07 11.93
N PHE A 40 -8.13 0.96 11.30
CA PHE A 40 -7.95 0.10 10.12
C PHE A 40 -8.01 -1.38 10.51
N SER A 41 -8.71 -2.19 9.71
CA SER A 41 -8.61 -3.65 9.80
C SER A 41 -7.29 -4.16 9.20
N GLY A 42 -6.88 -5.38 9.57
CA GLY A 42 -5.68 -6.00 8.98
C GLY A 42 -5.71 -6.10 7.45
N ARG A 43 -6.90 -6.27 6.85
CA ARG A 43 -7.08 -6.26 5.39
C ARG A 43 -6.79 -4.88 4.79
N GLU A 44 -7.09 -3.81 5.51
CA GLU A 44 -6.83 -2.45 5.06
C GLU A 44 -5.36 -2.09 5.19
N ILE A 45 -4.69 -2.54 6.26
CA ILE A 45 -3.23 -2.43 6.37
C ILE A 45 -2.54 -3.17 5.22
N ALA A 46 -3.02 -4.36 4.83
CA ALA A 46 -2.46 -5.06 3.67
C ALA A 46 -2.64 -4.27 2.35
N LYS A 47 -3.83 -3.68 2.14
CA LYS A 47 -4.11 -2.83 0.96
C LYS A 47 -3.29 -1.55 0.97
N LEU A 48 -3.08 -0.95 2.14
CA LEU A 48 -2.20 0.19 2.34
C LEU A 48 -0.78 -0.13 1.87
N MET A 49 -0.21 -1.24 2.34
CA MET A 49 1.15 -1.65 1.96
C MET A 49 1.27 -1.99 0.46
N ALA A 50 0.24 -2.61 -0.13
CA ALA A 50 0.20 -2.80 -1.58
C ALA A 50 0.18 -1.46 -2.33
N SER A 51 -0.49 -0.44 -1.79
CA SER A 51 -0.52 0.90 -2.37
C SER A 51 0.82 1.63 -2.24
N VAL A 52 1.53 1.46 -1.13
CA VAL A 52 2.91 1.95 -0.96
C VAL A 52 3.82 1.33 -2.02
N GLN A 53 3.76 0.01 -2.20
CA GLN A 53 4.55 -0.66 -3.25
C GLN A 53 4.20 -0.17 -4.65
N ALA A 54 2.92 -0.02 -4.95
CA ALA A 54 2.47 0.50 -6.25
C ALA A 54 2.98 1.92 -6.50
N ALA A 55 2.93 2.79 -5.50
CA ALA A 55 3.44 4.16 -5.60
C ALA A 55 4.96 4.18 -5.85
N VAL A 56 5.72 3.33 -5.17
CA VAL A 56 7.17 3.23 -5.38
C VAL A 56 7.51 2.72 -6.77
N TYR A 57 6.85 1.67 -7.26
CA TYR A 57 7.11 1.15 -8.61
C TYR A 57 6.61 2.09 -9.71
N GLY A 58 5.62 2.94 -9.42
CA GLY A 58 5.18 4.02 -10.30
C GLY A 58 6.11 5.25 -10.29
N SER A 59 7.00 5.36 -9.29
CA SER A 59 7.98 6.44 -9.21
C SER A 59 9.14 6.23 -10.19
N LYS A 60 9.81 7.32 -10.54
CA LYS A 60 10.96 7.30 -11.46
C LYS A 60 12.14 6.46 -10.93
N ASP A 61 12.43 6.59 -9.63
CA ASP A 61 13.67 6.08 -9.06
C ASP A 61 13.51 4.78 -8.26
N CYS A 62 12.27 4.31 -8.03
CA CYS A 62 11.96 3.14 -7.18
C CYS A 62 12.51 3.31 -5.75
N VAL A 63 12.32 4.52 -5.22
CA VAL A 63 12.75 4.91 -3.88
C VAL A 63 11.50 5.19 -3.04
N LEU A 64 11.43 4.60 -1.85
CA LEU A 64 10.48 4.98 -0.82
C LEU A 64 11.15 5.98 0.12
N ASP A 65 10.84 7.25 -0.05
CA ASP A 65 11.21 8.30 0.90
C ASP A 65 10.07 8.65 1.87
N GLN A 66 10.37 9.50 2.84
CA GLN A 66 9.39 9.97 3.84
C GLN A 66 8.20 10.68 3.19
N SER A 67 8.40 11.43 2.11
CA SER A 67 7.35 12.20 1.45
C SER A 67 6.34 11.27 0.79
N LEU A 68 6.84 10.36 -0.05
CA LEU A 68 6.01 9.38 -0.76
C LEU A 68 5.29 8.46 0.22
N PHE A 69 5.96 8.05 1.30
CA PHE A 69 5.32 7.24 2.33
C PHE A 69 4.16 7.99 2.98
N ARG A 70 4.38 9.22 3.47
CA ARG A 70 3.31 10.03 4.10
C ARG A 70 2.15 10.30 3.15
N GLU A 71 2.43 10.62 1.89
CA GLU A 71 1.41 10.86 0.88
C GLU A 71 0.46 9.66 0.74
N VAL A 72 1.02 8.44 0.62
CA VAL A 72 0.21 7.23 0.51
C VAL A 72 -0.58 6.95 1.79
N ILE A 73 0.02 7.15 2.97
CA ILE A 73 -0.69 7.02 4.25
C ILE A 73 -1.88 7.98 4.28
N ASP A 74 -1.65 9.27 4.05
CA ASP A 74 -2.67 10.31 4.15
C ASP A 74 -3.81 10.06 3.15
N TYR A 75 -3.47 9.66 1.92
CA TYR A 75 -4.45 9.30 0.91
C TYR A 75 -5.35 8.12 1.34
N LYS A 76 -4.76 7.05 1.90
CA LYS A 76 -5.53 5.88 2.35
C LYS A 76 -6.34 6.13 3.63
N VAL A 77 -5.86 6.99 4.52
CA VAL A 77 -6.61 7.45 5.70
C VAL A 77 -7.85 8.21 5.26
N ALA A 78 -7.72 9.12 4.28
CA ALA A 78 -8.87 9.83 3.72
C ALA A 78 -9.89 8.87 3.08
N GLU A 79 -9.45 7.88 2.30
CA GLU A 79 -10.33 6.85 1.73
C GLU A 79 -11.08 6.05 2.82
N HIS A 80 -10.37 5.67 3.89
CA HIS A 80 -10.97 4.94 5.02
C HIS A 80 -12.04 5.76 5.71
N GLN A 81 -11.74 7.02 6.04
CA GLN A 81 -12.68 7.94 6.68
C GLN A 81 -13.91 8.19 5.81
N GLN A 82 -13.72 8.38 4.50
CA GLN A 82 -14.83 8.58 3.57
C GLN A 82 -15.75 7.36 3.54
N ARG A 83 -15.19 6.15 3.51
CA ARG A 83 -15.96 4.91 3.53
C ARG A 83 -16.77 4.75 4.82
N ILE A 84 -16.20 5.11 5.98
CA ILE A 84 -16.92 5.09 7.27
C ILE A 84 -18.09 6.07 7.23
N LYS A 85 -17.88 7.30 6.76
CA LYS A 85 -18.94 8.31 6.67
C LYS A 85 -20.12 7.83 5.82
N LEU A 86 -19.83 7.24 4.66
CA LEU A 86 -20.86 6.69 3.77
C LEU A 86 -21.61 5.51 4.42
N ALA A 87 -20.87 4.55 5.00
CA ALA A 87 -21.49 3.40 5.67
C ALA A 87 -22.32 3.80 6.91
N GLY A 88 -21.92 4.86 7.62
CA GLY A 88 -22.69 5.44 8.73
C GLY A 88 -23.96 6.17 8.24
N ALA A 89 -23.86 6.92 7.14
CA ALA A 89 -24.99 7.59 6.52
C ALA A 89 -26.05 6.60 6.01
N ASP A 90 -25.63 5.46 5.44
CA ASP A 90 -26.53 4.40 4.99
C ASP A 90 -27.28 3.75 6.16
N LYS A 91 -26.61 3.54 7.30
CA LYS A 91 -27.25 3.03 8.53
C LYS A 91 -28.24 4.01 9.15
N ALA A 92 -28.06 5.32 8.97
CA ALA A 92 -28.99 6.33 9.48
C ALA A 92 -30.23 6.51 8.58
N ARG A 93 -30.20 5.98 7.35
CA ARG A 93 -31.29 6.03 6.38
C ARG A 93 -32.12 4.74 6.32
N ALA A 94 -31.65 3.66 6.95
CA ALA A 94 -32.32 2.37 7.07
C ALA A 94 -33.08 2.27 8.40
#